data_AF-A0AA40AJ95-F1
#
_entry.id   AF-A0AA40AJ95-F1
#
_cell.length_a   1.000
_cell.length_b   1.000
_cell.length_c   1.000
_cell.angle_alpha   90.00
_cell.angle_beta   90.00
_cell.angle_gamma   90.00
#
_symmetry.space_group_name_H-M   'P 1'
#
loop_
_entity.id
_entity.type
_entity.pdbx_description
1 polymer ?
#
loop_
_entity_poly.entity_id
_entity_poly.type
_entity_poly.pdbx_seq_one_letter_code
_entity_poly.pdbx_strand_id
1 'polypeptide(L)'
;MRRLLTRIRQGIQDWPDVDLLNTRCYREGKRIPWESSITVVTPLNRNRWNLNVEAILSFQRQRQGLLRIFISDHKWKDGQLTEEEALMILSQGDDNALPVPTIFMFVSGMPIVVNQNIHQGLKLVNGTSYTALDVILDKAHLGYRVNADTILYFSPLAGILLASDIT
;
A
#
# COMPACT_ATOMS: atom_id res chain seq x y z
N MET A 1 -6.72 -4.38 30.25
CA MET A 1 -6.62 -3.52 29.05
C MET A 1 -7.42 -2.22 29.18
N ARG A 2 -8.74 -2.25 29.44
CA ARG A 2 -9.57 -1.02 29.52
C ARG A 2 -9.04 0.04 30.49
N ARG A 3 -8.63 -0.36 31.71
CA ARG A 3 -8.03 0.54 32.71
C ARG A 3 -6.73 1.20 32.24
N LEU A 4 -5.83 0.43 31.61
CA LEU A 4 -4.58 0.93 31.01
C LEU A 4 -4.89 1.98 29.93
N LEU A 5 -5.80 1.66 29.00
CA LEU A 5 -6.20 2.59 27.94
C LEU A 5 -6.83 3.88 28.49
N THR A 6 -7.63 3.81 29.57
CA THR A 6 -8.18 4.99 30.24
C THR A 6 -7.07 5.88 30.81
N ARG A 7 -6.07 5.29 31.48
CA ARG A 7 -4.93 6.05 32.04
C ARG A 7 -4.09 6.73 30.96
N ILE A 8 -3.77 6.02 29.88
CA ILE A 8 -3.08 6.59 28.72
C ILE A 8 -3.86 7.79 28.15
N ARG A 9 -5.17 7.65 28.00
CA ARG A 9 -6.05 8.72 27.47
C ARG A 9 -6.10 9.95 28.39
N GLN A 10 -5.87 9.76 29.69
CA GLN A 10 -5.80 10.84 30.69
C GLN A 10 -4.39 11.41 30.87
N GLY A 11 -3.38 10.89 30.17
CA GLY A 11 -1.99 11.32 30.32
C GLY A 11 -1.33 10.84 31.63
N ILE A 12 -1.87 9.82 32.28
CA ILE A 12 -1.39 9.30 33.59
C ILE A 12 -0.63 7.98 33.37
N GLN A 13 0.17 7.89 32.30
CA GLN A 13 0.98 6.68 32.03
C GLN A 13 2.21 6.65 32.93
N ASP A 14 2.52 5.49 33.51
CA ASP A 14 3.74 5.24 34.30
C ASP A 14 4.58 4.08 33.76
N TRP A 15 5.75 3.83 34.37
CA TRP A 15 6.68 2.78 33.95
C TRP A 15 6.05 1.37 33.92
N PRO A 16 5.28 0.92 34.93
CA PRO A 16 4.56 -0.35 34.87
C PRO A 16 3.60 -0.47 33.68
N ASP A 17 2.91 0.62 33.32
CA ASP A 17 2.04 0.66 32.15
C ASP A 17 2.83 0.43 30.84
N VAL A 18 4.05 0.99 30.73
CA VAL A 18 4.97 0.78 29.58
C VAL A 18 5.51 -0.65 29.54
N ASP A 19 5.99 -1.19 30.66
CA ASP A 19 6.52 -2.55 30.75
C ASP A 19 5.46 -3.60 30.39
N LEU A 20 4.21 -3.37 30.81
CA LEU A 20 3.09 -4.22 30.44
C LEU A 20 2.84 -4.24 28.92
N LEU A 21 2.93 -3.08 28.25
CA LEU A 21 2.78 -2.98 26.80
C LEU A 21 3.92 -3.69 26.08
N ASN A 22 5.17 -3.45 26.49
CA ASN A 22 6.35 -4.08 25.89
C ASN A 22 6.29 -5.60 26.03
N THR A 23 5.97 -6.12 27.22
CA THR A 23 5.90 -7.56 27.49
C THR A 23 4.80 -8.25 26.68
N ARG A 24 3.69 -7.57 26.38
CA ARG A 24 2.54 -8.16 25.66
C ARG A 24 2.59 -7.98 24.15
N CYS A 25 3.02 -6.81 23.69
CA CYS A 25 2.84 -6.37 22.30
C CYS A 25 4.16 -6.35 21.51
N TYR A 26 5.30 -6.19 22.17
CA TYR A 26 6.60 -6.13 21.51
C TYR A 26 7.29 -7.50 21.56
N ARG A 27 7.91 -7.89 20.45
CA ARG A 27 8.78 -9.06 20.35
C ARG A 27 9.97 -8.68 19.49
N GLU A 28 11.14 -8.67 20.10
CA GLU A 28 12.38 -8.35 19.41
C GLU A 28 12.65 -9.31 18.24
N GLY A 29 13.12 -8.77 17.11
CA GLY A 29 13.47 -9.54 15.92
C GLY A 29 12.29 -10.18 15.17
N LYS A 30 11.04 -10.00 15.61
CA LYS A 30 9.89 -10.59 14.94
C LYS A 30 9.57 -9.83 13.64
N ARG A 31 9.54 -10.54 12.52
CA ARG A 31 9.05 -10.00 11.24
C ARG A 31 7.56 -9.64 11.33
N ILE A 32 7.13 -8.73 10.47
CA ILE A 32 5.72 -8.39 10.32
C ILE A 32 4.97 -9.61 9.77
N PRO A 33 3.90 -10.11 10.42
CA PRO A 33 3.16 -11.29 9.97
C PRO A 33 2.13 -10.91 8.90
N TRP A 34 2.58 -10.51 7.72
CA TRP A 34 1.72 -10.12 6.60
C TRP A 34 0.69 -11.20 6.22
N GLU A 35 1.03 -12.47 6.43
CA GLU A 35 0.16 -13.65 6.27
C GLU A 35 -1.13 -13.61 7.09
N SER A 36 -1.18 -12.80 8.15
CA SER A 36 -2.32 -12.72 9.07
C SER A 36 -3.28 -11.58 8.76
N SER A 37 -3.19 -10.95 7.58
CA SER A 37 -4.05 -9.83 7.16
C SER A 37 -4.13 -8.71 8.19
N ILE A 38 -2.97 -8.21 8.61
CA ILE A 38 -2.86 -7.17 9.64
C ILE A 38 -2.91 -5.77 9.05
N THR A 39 -3.30 -4.79 9.88
CA THR A 39 -3.11 -3.36 9.60
C THR A 39 -1.90 -2.86 10.37
N VAL A 40 -0.92 -2.28 9.67
CA VAL A 40 0.24 -1.64 10.28
C VAL A 40 0.02 -0.13 10.36
N VAL A 41 0.22 0.44 11.55
CA VAL A 41 0.08 1.89 11.80
C VAL A 41 1.47 2.47 12.03
N THR A 42 1.82 3.50 11.27
CA THR A 42 3.12 4.19 11.38
C THR A 42 2.95 5.68 11.68
N PRO A 43 3.86 6.29 12.45
CA PRO A 43 3.80 7.72 12.73
C PRO A 43 4.13 8.61 11.51
N LEU A 44 4.89 8.11 10.52
CA LEU A 44 5.33 8.88 9.36
C LEU A 44 4.88 8.25 8.04
N ASN A 45 4.38 9.07 7.11
CA ASN A 45 3.97 8.63 5.77
C ASN A 45 5.09 7.98 4.96
N ARG A 46 6.35 8.41 5.14
CA ARG A 46 7.50 7.80 4.44
C ARG A 46 7.64 6.30 4.71
N ASN A 47 7.30 5.85 5.92
CA ASN A 47 7.39 4.44 6.30
C ASN A 47 6.25 3.63 5.66
N ARG A 48 5.11 4.28 5.39
CA ARG A 48 3.93 3.65 4.76
C ARG A 48 4.26 3.10 3.38
N TRP A 49 5.07 3.81 2.59
CA TRP A 49 5.50 3.33 1.27
C TRP A 49 6.22 1.98 1.37
N ASN A 50 7.33 1.93 2.12
CA ASN A 50 8.13 0.72 2.28
C ASN A 50 7.31 -0.46 2.81
N LEU A 51 6.42 -0.21 3.77
CA LEU A 51 5.54 -1.24 4.32
C LEU A 51 4.49 -1.73 3.32
N ASN A 52 3.92 -0.83 2.51
CA ASN A 52 2.99 -1.23 1.45
C ASN A 52 3.70 -2.08 0.38
N VAL A 53 4.95 -1.73 0.02
CA VAL A 53 5.79 -2.55 -0.87
C VAL A 53 6.04 -3.93 -0.26
N GLU A 54 6.46 -3.99 1.00
CA GLU A 54 6.71 -5.26 1.69
C GLU A 54 5.45 -6.12 1.78
N ALA A 55 4.31 -5.51 2.09
CA ALA A 55 3.02 -6.18 2.21
C ALA A 55 2.57 -6.75 0.86
N ILE A 56 2.65 -5.99 -0.24
CA ILE A 56 2.21 -6.47 -1.55
C ILE A 56 3.13 -7.57 -2.09
N LEU A 57 4.43 -7.48 -1.88
CA LEU A 57 5.38 -8.54 -2.24
C LEU A 57 5.18 -9.80 -1.41
N SER A 58 4.82 -9.65 -0.14
CA SER A 58 4.49 -10.79 0.72
C SER A 58 3.17 -11.45 0.28
N PHE A 59 2.16 -10.63 -0.03
CA PHE A 59 0.86 -11.08 -0.54
C PHE A 59 1.00 -11.83 -1.88
N GLN A 60 1.81 -11.28 -2.80
CA GLN A 60 2.12 -11.92 -4.08
C GLN A 60 2.72 -13.32 -3.89
N ARG A 61 3.76 -13.43 -3.06
CA ARG A 61 4.44 -14.70 -2.77
C ARG A 61 3.49 -15.72 -2.13
N GLN A 62 2.66 -15.30 -1.19
CA GLN A 62 1.69 -16.18 -0.52
C GLN A 62 0.65 -16.74 -1.49
N ARG A 63 0.21 -15.93 -2.46
CA ARG A 63 -0.82 -16.33 -3.44
C ARG A 63 -0.24 -16.90 -4.74
N GLN A 64 1.08 -16.90 -4.90
CA GLN A 64 1.75 -17.18 -6.18
C GLN A 64 1.14 -16.35 -7.33
N GLY A 65 0.82 -15.09 -7.02
CA GLY A 65 0.09 -14.19 -7.90
C GLY A 65 0.99 -13.45 -8.90
N LEU A 66 0.35 -12.83 -9.89
CA LEU A 66 1.01 -11.90 -10.81
C LEU A 66 1.03 -10.49 -10.22
N LEU A 67 2.22 -9.95 -10.00
CA LEU A 67 2.44 -8.54 -9.67
C LEU A 67 2.35 -7.70 -10.93
N ARG A 68 1.49 -6.68 -10.92
CA ARG A 68 1.42 -5.65 -11.95
C ARG A 68 1.83 -4.32 -11.34
N ILE A 69 2.78 -3.64 -11.97
CA ILE A 69 3.30 -2.35 -11.51
C ILE A 69 2.91 -1.30 -12.55
N PHE A 70 2.20 -0.26 -12.12
CA PHE A 70 1.77 0.85 -12.97
C PHE A 70 2.51 2.12 -12.57
N ILE A 71 3.12 2.80 -13.52
CA ILE A 71 3.77 4.09 -13.32
C ILE A 71 2.83 5.19 -13.81
N SER A 72 2.58 6.20 -12.97
CA SER A 72 1.72 7.32 -13.31
C SER A 72 2.30 8.27 -14.36
N ASP A 73 1.44 9.00 -15.05
CA ASP A 73 1.82 9.93 -16.15
C ASP A 73 2.38 11.29 -15.71
N HIS A 74 2.54 11.58 -14.40
CA HIS A 74 2.89 12.93 -13.95
C HIS A 74 4.32 13.32 -14.34
N LYS A 75 4.43 13.88 -15.55
CA LYS A 75 5.57 14.54 -16.20
C LYS A 75 6.56 13.65 -16.95
N TRP A 76 6.08 12.89 -17.93
CA TRP A 76 6.87 12.65 -19.15
C TRP A 76 6.78 13.86 -20.09
N LYS A 77 7.13 15.06 -19.59
CA LYS A 77 7.25 16.22 -20.47
C LYS A 77 8.58 16.07 -21.19
N ASP A 78 8.53 15.43 -22.36
CA ASP A 78 9.56 15.49 -23.41
C ASP A 78 10.72 14.46 -23.39
N GLY A 79 10.65 13.35 -22.64
CA GLY A 79 11.73 12.34 -22.62
C GLY A 79 11.35 10.92 -22.18
N GLN A 80 12.17 9.94 -22.57
CA GLN A 80 12.09 8.53 -22.13
C GLN A 80 12.70 8.42 -20.72
N LEU A 81 12.06 7.66 -19.82
CA LEU A 81 12.51 7.45 -18.43
C LEU A 81 13.97 6.99 -18.37
N THR A 82 14.81 7.70 -17.61
CA THR A 82 16.16 7.24 -17.28
C THR A 82 16.16 6.19 -16.17
N GLU A 83 17.21 5.35 -16.10
CA GLU A 83 17.33 4.34 -15.05
C GLU A 83 17.43 4.97 -13.65
N GLU A 84 18.11 6.10 -13.53
CA GLU A 84 18.24 6.87 -12.29
C GLU A 84 16.89 7.39 -11.81
N GLU A 85 16.06 7.91 -12.72
CA GLU A 85 14.70 8.34 -12.39
C GLU A 85 13.83 7.14 -11.97
N ALA A 86 13.96 5.99 -12.63
CA ALA A 86 13.24 4.77 -12.25
C ALA A 86 13.65 4.31 -10.83
N LEU A 87 14.94 4.41 -10.49
CA LEU A 87 15.46 4.12 -9.17
C LEU A 87 14.98 5.13 -8.13
N MET A 88 14.93 6.43 -8.46
CA MET A 88 14.36 7.45 -7.58
C MET A 88 12.87 7.19 -7.29
N ILE A 89 12.10 6.84 -8.33
CA ILE A 89 10.68 6.48 -8.22
C ILE A 89 10.46 5.31 -7.25
N LEU A 90 11.32 4.28 -7.32
CA LEU A 90 11.25 3.13 -6.41
C LEU A 90 11.73 3.46 -4.98
N SER A 91 12.72 4.33 -4.82
CA SER A 91 13.40 4.59 -3.56
C SER A 91 12.80 5.70 -2.70
N GLN A 92 12.16 6.72 -3.30
CA GLN A 92 11.61 7.86 -2.55
C GLN A 92 10.15 7.67 -2.11
N GLY A 93 9.37 6.88 -2.84
CA GLY A 93 7.95 6.70 -2.53
C GLY A 93 7.12 7.98 -2.70
N ASP A 94 5.98 8.04 -2.00
CA ASP A 94 5.02 9.16 -2.02
C ASP A 94 5.51 10.34 -1.17
N ASP A 95 6.51 11.07 -1.66
CA ASP A 95 6.91 12.39 -1.14
C ASP A 95 6.31 13.50 -2.01
N ASN A 96 5.28 14.17 -1.47
CA ASN A 96 4.57 15.26 -2.15
C ASN A 96 5.46 16.45 -2.54
N ALA A 97 6.69 16.53 -2.03
CA ALA A 97 7.62 17.63 -2.32
C ALA A 97 8.33 17.48 -3.68
N LEU A 98 8.39 16.28 -4.26
CA LEU A 98 9.05 16.01 -5.53
C LEU A 98 8.04 15.47 -6.56
N PRO A 99 8.08 15.92 -7.83
CA PRO A 99 7.20 15.43 -8.88
C PRO A 99 7.70 14.08 -9.40
N VAL A 100 7.84 13.11 -8.50
CA VAL A 100 8.23 11.75 -8.83
C VAL A 100 6.96 11.00 -9.25
N PRO A 101 6.93 10.33 -10.41
CA PRO A 101 5.81 9.49 -10.81
C PRO A 101 5.43 8.51 -9.70
N THR A 102 4.16 8.54 -9.30
CA THR A 102 3.61 7.61 -8.31
C THR A 102 3.50 6.22 -8.92
N ILE A 103 4.02 5.21 -8.23
CA ILE A 103 3.80 3.81 -8.59
C ILE A 103 2.53 3.28 -7.92
N PHE A 104 1.75 2.51 -8.66
CA PHE A 104 0.71 1.65 -8.12
C PHE A 104 1.05 0.17 -8.36
N MET A 105 1.19 -0.60 -7.28
CA MET A 105 1.40 -2.06 -7.34
C MET A 105 0.08 -2.79 -7.12
N PHE A 106 -0.18 -3.78 -7.95
CA PHE A 106 -1.41 -4.56 -7.94
C PHE A 106 -1.13 -6.07 -7.94
N VAL A 107 -1.81 -6.76 -7.04
CA VAL A 107 -1.95 -8.23 -7.05
C VAL A 107 -3.43 -8.52 -6.85
N SER A 108 -3.98 -9.43 -7.65
CA SER A 108 -5.40 -9.79 -7.55
C SER A 108 -5.74 -10.34 -6.16
N GLY A 109 -6.82 -9.83 -5.58
CA GLY A 109 -7.29 -10.14 -4.25
C GLY A 109 -6.69 -9.29 -3.13
N MET A 110 -5.84 -8.30 -3.44
CA MET A 110 -5.25 -7.44 -2.41
C MET A 110 -6.32 -6.54 -1.74
N PRO A 111 -6.20 -6.27 -0.43
CA PRO A 111 -7.02 -5.27 0.23
C PRO A 111 -6.60 -3.87 -0.23
N ILE A 112 -7.57 -3.00 -0.48
CA ILE A 112 -7.33 -1.59 -0.85
C ILE A 112 -8.24 -0.67 -0.05
N VAL A 113 -7.72 0.49 0.35
CA VAL A 113 -8.47 1.52 1.07
C VAL A 113 -8.60 2.75 0.17
N VAL A 114 -9.81 3.26 0.06
CA VAL A 114 -10.09 4.51 -0.66
C VAL A 114 -9.59 5.69 0.17
N ASN A 115 -8.82 6.59 -0.46
CA ASN A 115 -8.22 7.75 0.22
C ASN A 115 -8.99 9.07 0.00
N GLN A 116 -9.99 9.08 -0.89
CA GLN A 116 -10.75 10.27 -1.26
C GLN A 116 -12.23 9.93 -1.50
N ASN A 117 -13.12 10.89 -1.23
CA ASN A 117 -14.53 10.75 -1.54
C ASN A 117 -14.74 10.98 -3.05
N ILE A 118 -15.15 9.94 -3.77
CA ILE A 118 -15.35 10.01 -5.22
C ILE A 118 -16.85 9.88 -5.54
N HIS A 119 -17.47 8.78 -5.11
CA HIS A 119 -18.88 8.49 -5.39
C HIS A 119 -19.61 7.94 -4.16
N GLN A 120 -20.28 8.82 -3.42
CA GLN A 120 -20.96 8.46 -2.17
C GLN A 120 -22.11 7.46 -2.38
N GLY A 121 -22.87 7.59 -3.47
CA GLY A 121 -23.96 6.65 -3.79
C GLY A 121 -23.49 5.22 -4.06
N LEU A 122 -22.22 5.04 -4.45
CA LEU A 122 -21.57 3.74 -4.66
C LEU A 122 -20.70 3.32 -3.47
N LYS A 123 -20.79 4.05 -2.34
CA LYS A 123 -19.96 3.87 -1.14
C LYS A 123 -18.45 4.03 -1.38
N LEU A 124 -18.03 4.64 -2.48
CA LEU A 124 -16.63 4.92 -2.80
C LEU A 124 -16.18 6.18 -2.05
N VAL A 125 -16.01 6.03 -0.74
CA VAL A 125 -15.71 7.10 0.22
C VAL A 125 -14.43 6.80 1.00
N ASN A 126 -13.77 7.86 1.45
CA ASN A 126 -12.51 7.80 2.18
C ASN A 126 -12.61 6.88 3.42
N GLY A 127 -11.63 5.99 3.57
CA GLY A 127 -11.55 5.00 4.63
C GLY A 127 -12.27 3.68 4.35
N THR A 128 -13.03 3.59 3.25
CA THR A 128 -13.70 2.33 2.88
C THR A 128 -12.69 1.33 2.34
N SER A 129 -12.78 0.09 2.82
CA SER A 129 -11.93 -1.02 2.39
C SER A 129 -12.66 -1.89 1.36
N TYR A 130 -11.93 -2.34 0.35
CA TYR A 130 -12.40 -3.23 -0.70
C TYR A 130 -11.37 -4.33 -0.97
N THR A 131 -11.81 -5.39 -1.65
CA THR A 131 -10.90 -6.35 -2.28
C THR A 131 -10.75 -5.98 -3.75
N ALA A 132 -9.52 -5.75 -4.20
CA ALA A 132 -9.24 -5.46 -5.60
C ALA A 132 -9.14 -6.77 -6.41
N LEU A 133 -10.13 -7.05 -7.24
CA LEU A 133 -10.23 -8.32 -7.97
C LEU A 133 -9.42 -8.32 -9.26
N ASP A 134 -9.50 -7.23 -10.03
CA ASP A 134 -8.82 -7.14 -11.32
C ASP A 134 -8.55 -5.68 -11.72
N VAL A 135 -7.80 -5.50 -12.80
CA VAL A 135 -7.47 -4.21 -13.41
C VAL A 135 -7.88 -4.18 -14.87
N ILE A 136 -8.41 -3.04 -15.29
CA ILE A 136 -8.65 -2.73 -16.69
C ILE A 136 -7.39 -2.05 -17.22
N LEU A 137 -6.73 -2.70 -18.17
CA LEU A 137 -5.52 -2.20 -18.81
C LEU A 137 -5.87 -1.19 -19.90
N ASP A 138 -5.02 -0.18 -20.07
CA ASP A 138 -5.05 0.65 -21.27
C ASP A 138 -4.51 -0.16 -22.46
N LYS A 139 -5.31 -0.31 -23.51
CA LYS A 139 -4.93 -1.06 -24.71
C LYS A 139 -3.84 -0.36 -25.52
N ALA A 140 -3.65 0.95 -25.35
CA ALA A 140 -2.63 1.71 -26.04
C ALA A 140 -1.20 1.43 -25.50
N HIS A 141 -1.10 0.95 -24.26
CA HIS A 141 0.17 0.78 -23.55
C HIS A 141 0.33 -0.67 -23.09
N LEU A 142 1.07 -1.47 -23.87
CA LEU A 142 1.34 -2.86 -23.54
C LEU A 142 2.28 -2.98 -22.33
N GLY A 143 2.04 -3.99 -21.49
CA GLY A 143 2.88 -4.29 -20.33
C GLY A 143 4.18 -5.00 -20.73
N TYR A 144 5.27 -4.65 -20.04
CA TYR A 144 6.59 -5.23 -20.19
C TYR A 144 6.80 -6.30 -19.12
N ARG A 145 7.01 -7.55 -19.54
CA ARG A 145 7.25 -8.67 -18.62
C ARG A 145 8.68 -8.58 -18.09
N VAL A 146 8.82 -8.34 -16.79
CA VAL A 146 10.13 -8.26 -16.11
C VAL A 146 10.64 -9.66 -15.78
N ASN A 147 9.75 -10.54 -15.34
CA ASN A 147 10.05 -11.94 -15.00
C ASN A 147 8.78 -12.81 -15.08
N ALA A 148 8.82 -14.02 -14.51
CA ALA A 148 7.69 -14.96 -14.56
C ALA A 148 6.40 -14.40 -13.93
N ASP A 149 6.51 -13.60 -12.87
CA ASP A 149 5.42 -13.19 -11.99
C ASP A 149 5.25 -11.68 -11.86
N THR A 150 5.95 -10.88 -12.68
CA THR A 150 5.93 -9.41 -12.62
C THR A 150 5.82 -8.79 -14.02
N ILE A 151 4.86 -7.87 -14.18
CA ILE A 151 4.67 -7.05 -15.38
C ILE A 151 4.70 -5.57 -15.01
N LEU A 152 5.44 -4.77 -15.77
CA LEU A 152 5.56 -3.33 -15.63
C LEU A 152 4.77 -2.61 -16.73
N TYR A 153 3.97 -1.61 -16.35
CA TYR A 153 3.20 -0.74 -17.24
C TYR A 153 3.70 0.70 -17.07
N PHE A 154 4.10 1.31 -18.19
CA PHE A 154 4.53 2.72 -18.25
C PHE A 154 3.35 3.68 -18.47
N SER A 155 2.18 3.28 -18.02
CA SER A 155 0.96 4.08 -18.05
C SER A 155 0.13 3.77 -16.80
N PRO A 156 -0.76 4.70 -16.41
CA PRO A 156 -1.81 4.42 -15.43
C PRO A 156 -2.71 3.26 -15.88
N LEU A 157 -3.35 2.60 -14.91
CA LEU A 157 -4.45 1.68 -15.17
C LEU A 157 -5.69 2.46 -15.65
N ALA A 158 -6.45 1.88 -16.58
CA ALA A 158 -7.70 2.48 -17.08
C ALA A 158 -8.86 2.34 -16.09
N GLY A 159 -8.81 1.33 -15.22
CA GLY A 159 -9.78 1.12 -14.15
C GLY A 159 -9.41 -0.04 -13.25
N ILE A 160 -10.05 -0.11 -12.08
CA ILE A 160 -9.87 -1.19 -11.11
C ILE A 160 -11.22 -1.78 -10.74
N LEU A 161 -11.31 -3.10 -10.68
CA LEU A 161 -12.50 -3.81 -10.25
C LEU A 161 -12.42 -4.07 -8.74
N LEU A 162 -13.38 -3.51 -8.01
CA LEU A 162 -13.46 -3.60 -6.55
C LEU A 162 -14.66 -4.44 -6.13
N ALA A 163 -14.43 -5.38 -5.23
CA ALA A 163 -15.47 -6.09 -4.52
C ALA A 163 -15.62 -5.54 -3.10
N SER A 164 -16.84 -5.17 -2.76
CA SER A 164 -17.23 -4.90 -1.37
C SER A 164 -17.60 -6.21 -0.71
N ASP A 165 -17.19 -6.40 0.53
CA ASP A 165 -17.87 -7.37 1.39
C ASP A 165 -19.28 -6.81 1.63
N ILE A 166 -20.29 -7.50 1.09
CA ILE A 166 -21.68 -7.11 1.27
C ILE A 166 -22.03 -7.52 2.70
N THR A 167 -21.98 -6.59 3.66
CA THR A 167 -22.72 -6.68 4.92
C THR A 167 -24.05 -5.97 4.80
#